data_AF-A0A3D5VG55-F1
#
_entry.id   AF-A0A3D5VG55-F1
#
_cell.length_a   1.000
_cell.length_b   1.000
_cell.length_c   1.000
_cell.angle_alpha   90.00
_cell.angle_beta   90.00
_cell.angle_gamma   90.00
#
_symmetry.space_group_name_H-M   'P 1'
#
loop_
_entity.id
_entity.type
_entity.pdbx_description
1 polymer ?
#
loop_
_entity_poly.entity_id
_entity_poly.type
_entity_poly.pdbx_seq_one_letter_code
_entity_poly.pdbx_strand_id
1 'polypeptide(L)'
;MQLTKLWPQQEAQRIVQRFPKADTYLLETGFGPSGHPHMGTVGEVVRTHFVAMALAELGKKSVVVVFSDDMDGLRKIPVNIDAPWLQEHLGKPVSAIPDPYGCCASYSDHMNKELRAMLDDTGIPYKFVSSSEEYKKGTYNQVLQLALARNEQILNVILPTLRPENREDWFPIMPV
;
A
#
# COMPACT_ATOMS: atom_id res chain seq x y z
N MET A 1 28.97 -22.14 -0.97
CA MET A 1 27.83 -21.67 -0.15
C MET A 1 26.63 -22.52 -0.55
N GLN A 2 26.10 -23.34 0.36
CA GLN A 2 25.04 -24.28 0.06
C GLN A 2 23.77 -23.50 -0.30
N LEU A 3 23.20 -23.75 -1.49
CA LEU A 3 21.92 -23.18 -1.92
C LEU A 3 20.85 -23.60 -0.92
N THR A 4 20.44 -22.69 -0.04
CA THR A 4 19.32 -22.95 0.86
C THR A 4 18.01 -22.96 0.07
N LYS A 5 17.14 -23.94 0.37
CA LYS A 5 15.95 -24.29 -0.44
C LYS A 5 14.69 -23.48 -0.10
N LEU A 6 14.71 -22.64 0.94
CA LEU A 6 13.50 -21.92 1.36
C LEU A 6 13.22 -20.77 0.39
N TRP A 7 11.93 -20.55 0.13
CA TRP A 7 11.49 -19.52 -0.81
C TRP A 7 12.00 -18.10 -0.47
N PRO A 8 12.11 -17.63 0.79
CA PRO A 8 12.56 -16.26 1.05
C PRO A 8 14.03 -16.05 0.68
N GLN A 9 14.85 -17.08 0.83
CA GLN A 9 16.28 -17.05 0.46
C GLN A 9 16.46 -17.04 -1.05
N GLN A 10 15.61 -17.79 -1.78
CA GLN A 10 15.58 -17.73 -3.25
C GLN A 10 15.18 -16.33 -3.74
N GLU A 11 14.16 -15.72 -3.14
CA GLU A 11 13.76 -14.35 -3.51
C GLU A 11 14.85 -13.32 -3.15
N ALA A 12 15.46 -13.41 -1.97
CA ALA A 12 16.56 -12.53 -1.57
C ALA A 12 17.73 -12.60 -2.57
N GLN A 13 18.10 -13.81 -3.03
CA GLN A 13 19.13 -13.97 -4.06
C GLN A 13 18.75 -13.32 -5.38
N ARG A 14 17.50 -13.51 -5.85
CA ARG A 14 17.01 -12.87 -7.08
C ARG A 14 17.03 -11.35 -6.98
N ILE A 15 16.60 -10.81 -5.84
CA ILE A 15 16.60 -9.36 -5.56
C ILE A 15 18.03 -8.81 -5.63
N VAL A 16 19.00 -9.46 -4.96
CA VAL A 16 20.41 -9.04 -4.98
C VAL A 16 21.02 -9.14 -6.37
N GLN A 17 20.69 -10.19 -7.14
CA GLN A 17 21.15 -10.33 -8.53
C GLN A 17 20.57 -9.24 -9.42
N ARG A 18 19.30 -8.87 -9.21
CA ARG A 18 18.62 -7.84 -10.00
C ARG A 18 19.11 -6.43 -9.66
N PHE A 19 19.42 -6.17 -8.39
CA PHE A 19 19.82 -4.85 -7.90
C PHE A 19 21.16 -4.89 -7.15
N PRO A 20 22.26 -5.31 -7.80
CA PRO A 20 23.52 -5.64 -7.11
C PRO A 20 24.19 -4.44 -6.43
N LYS A 21 23.83 -3.21 -6.84
CA LYS A 21 24.40 -1.95 -6.34
C LYS A 21 23.52 -1.24 -5.31
N ALA A 22 22.43 -1.85 -4.86
CA ALA A 22 21.57 -1.23 -3.85
C ALA A 22 22.25 -1.25 -2.48
N ASP A 23 22.39 -0.06 -1.86
CA ASP A 23 22.93 0.09 -0.51
C ASP A 23 21.93 -0.36 0.56
N THR A 24 20.64 -0.19 0.30
CA THR A 24 19.52 -0.64 1.14
C THR A 24 18.36 -1.04 0.24
N TYR A 25 17.76 -2.20 0.53
CA TYR A 25 16.62 -2.73 -0.20
C TYR A 25 15.33 -2.26 0.47
N LEU A 26 14.51 -1.51 -0.27
CA LEU A 26 13.17 -1.16 0.17
C LEU A 26 12.22 -2.29 -0.20
N LEU A 27 11.55 -2.86 0.79
CA LEU A 27 10.51 -3.85 0.61
C LEU A 27 9.20 -3.23 1.02
N GLU A 28 8.18 -3.29 0.16
CA GLU A 28 6.91 -2.62 0.40
C GLU A 28 5.76 -3.62 0.48
N THR A 29 4.80 -3.30 1.34
CA THR A 29 3.50 -3.99 1.48
C THR A 29 2.40 -2.95 1.48
N GLY A 30 1.20 -3.34 1.06
CA GLY A 30 0.06 -2.43 0.93
C GLY A 30 -1.09 -2.75 1.87
N PHE A 31 -1.80 -1.71 2.32
CA PHE A 31 -3.07 -1.84 3.01
C PHE A 31 -4.04 -0.78 2.52
N GLY A 32 -5.17 -1.20 1.95
CA GLY A 32 -6.31 -0.32 1.70
C GLY A 32 -7.20 -0.25 2.93
N PRO A 33 -7.21 0.85 3.71
CA PRO A 33 -7.93 0.96 4.98
C PRO A 33 -9.42 1.23 4.77
N SER A 34 -10.05 0.47 3.86
CA SER A 34 -11.49 0.50 3.54
C SER A 34 -12.32 -0.44 4.42
N GLY A 35 -11.70 -1.14 5.35
CA GLY A 35 -12.32 -1.98 6.37
C GLY A 35 -11.28 -2.49 7.35
N HIS A 36 -11.73 -3.27 8.33
CA HIS A 36 -10.86 -3.81 9.37
C HIS A 36 -9.71 -4.64 8.78
N PRO A 37 -8.46 -4.46 9.25
CA PRO A 37 -7.36 -5.33 8.86
C PRO A 37 -7.63 -6.76 9.34
N HIS A 38 -7.18 -7.72 8.56
CA HIS A 38 -7.34 -9.15 8.86
C HIS A 38 -5.99 -9.86 8.79
N MET A 39 -5.95 -11.13 9.23
CA MET A 39 -4.71 -11.93 9.22
C MET A 39 -4.02 -12.03 7.86
N GLY A 40 -4.76 -11.90 6.75
CA GLY A 40 -4.16 -11.81 5.41
C GLY A 40 -3.23 -10.59 5.22
N THR A 41 -3.60 -9.43 5.78
CA THR A 41 -2.85 -8.17 5.72
C THR A 41 -1.57 -8.29 6.54
N VAL A 42 -1.69 -8.77 7.79
CA VAL A 42 -0.54 -9.08 8.65
C VAL A 42 0.36 -10.12 7.98
N GLY A 43 -0.23 -11.14 7.38
CA GLY A 43 0.48 -12.20 6.66
C GLY A 43 1.30 -11.68 5.48
N GLU A 44 0.88 -10.60 4.82
CA GLU A 44 1.69 -9.95 3.78
C GLU A 44 2.97 -9.35 4.36
N VAL A 45 2.85 -8.59 5.47
CA VAL A 45 4.01 -8.03 6.18
C VAL A 45 4.94 -9.11 6.69
N VAL A 46 4.40 -10.19 7.26
CA VAL A 46 5.17 -11.35 7.75
C VAL A 46 5.95 -12.01 6.61
N ARG A 47 5.33 -12.26 5.46
CA ARG A 47 6.02 -12.86 4.30
C ARG A 47 7.14 -11.94 3.79
N THR A 48 6.88 -10.64 3.70
CA THR A 48 7.90 -9.66 3.29
C THR A 48 9.05 -9.60 4.30
N HIS A 49 8.75 -9.72 5.59
CA HIS A 49 9.76 -9.78 6.64
C HIS A 49 10.66 -11.02 6.52
N PHE A 50 10.14 -12.18 6.11
CA PHE A 50 10.98 -13.36 5.85
C PHE A 50 12.01 -13.10 4.75
N VAL A 51 11.66 -12.33 3.72
CA VAL A 51 12.62 -11.91 2.68
C VAL A 51 13.62 -10.91 3.24
N ALA A 52 13.19 -9.98 4.10
CA ALA A 52 14.06 -9.03 4.80
C ALA A 52 15.12 -9.75 5.65
N MET A 53 14.71 -10.78 6.40
CA MET A 53 15.61 -11.65 7.17
C MET A 53 16.61 -12.37 6.26
N ALA A 54 16.14 -12.94 5.15
CA ALA A 54 17.01 -13.60 4.18
C ALA A 54 18.01 -12.62 3.51
N LEU A 55 17.63 -11.37 3.27
CA LEU A 55 18.55 -10.31 2.82
C LEU A 55 19.60 -10.00 3.90
N ALA A 56 19.21 -9.98 5.17
CA ALA A 56 20.13 -9.78 6.29
C ALA A 56 21.14 -10.94 6.41
N GLU A 57 20.73 -12.19 6.18
CA GLU A 57 21.64 -13.35 6.09
C GLU A 57 22.71 -13.18 4.99
N LEU A 58 22.39 -12.46 3.92
CA LEU A 58 23.32 -12.10 2.83
C LEU A 58 24.12 -10.82 3.12
N GLY A 59 24.03 -10.27 4.34
CA GLY A 59 24.70 -9.03 4.74
C GLY A 59 24.12 -7.78 4.08
N LYS A 60 22.87 -7.82 3.60
CA LYS A 60 22.19 -6.69 2.96
C LYS A 60 21.28 -5.97 3.95
N LYS A 61 21.27 -4.63 3.88
CA LYS A 61 20.34 -3.80 4.64
C LYS A 61 18.99 -3.77 3.93
N SER A 62 17.90 -3.86 4.68
CA SER A 62 16.56 -3.68 4.13
C SER A 62 15.65 -2.92 5.08
N VAL A 63 14.60 -2.32 4.53
CA VAL A 63 13.53 -1.65 5.27
C VAL A 63 12.20 -2.16 4.74
N VAL A 64 11.32 -2.60 5.64
CA VAL A 64 9.94 -2.96 5.30
C VAL A 64 9.06 -1.73 5.47
N VAL A 65 8.38 -1.32 4.40
CA VAL A 65 7.38 -0.26 4.39
C VAL A 65 6.00 -0.89 4.37
N VAL A 66 5.15 -0.43 5.29
CA VAL A 66 3.72 -0.71 5.29
C VAL A 66 3.04 0.55 4.80
N PHE A 67 2.63 0.54 3.54
CA PHE A 67 2.00 1.67 2.87
C PHE A 67 0.48 1.56 3.00
N SER A 68 -0.14 2.62 3.50
CA SER A 68 -1.59 2.73 3.65
C SER A 68 -2.16 3.58 2.51
N ASP A 69 -2.96 2.97 1.65
CA ASP A 69 -3.69 3.61 0.55
C ASP A 69 -4.95 4.33 1.06
N ASP A 70 -4.80 5.13 2.12
CA ASP A 70 -5.88 5.87 2.80
C ASP A 70 -6.48 7.04 1.99
N MET A 71 -5.97 7.30 0.78
CA MET A 71 -6.59 8.18 -0.21
C MET A 71 -7.60 7.47 -1.11
N ASP A 72 -7.68 6.13 -1.07
CA ASP A 72 -8.62 5.39 -1.88
C ASP A 72 -10.08 5.69 -1.49
N GLY A 73 -10.94 5.78 -2.50
CA GLY A 73 -12.36 6.00 -2.32
C GLY A 73 -13.05 4.79 -1.69
N LEU A 74 -13.94 5.02 -0.71
CA LEU A 74 -14.77 3.95 -0.13
C LEU A 74 -15.73 3.40 -1.19
N ARG A 75 -15.44 2.20 -1.74
CA ARG A 75 -16.24 1.61 -2.83
C ARG A 75 -17.52 0.93 -2.36
N LYS A 76 -17.50 0.36 -1.16
CA LYS A 76 -18.62 -0.35 -0.54
C LYS A 76 -18.47 -0.31 0.97
N ILE A 77 -19.59 -0.38 1.68
CA ILE A 77 -19.59 -0.47 3.14
C ILE A 77 -19.35 -1.94 3.53
N PRO A 78 -18.32 -2.25 4.35
CA PRO A 78 -18.13 -3.59 4.89
C PRO A 78 -19.31 -4.04 5.76
N VAL A 79 -19.74 -5.29 5.61
CA VAL A 79 -20.90 -5.85 6.32
C VAL A 79 -20.74 -5.88 7.84
N ASN A 80 -19.51 -5.80 8.33
CA ASN A 80 -19.15 -5.83 9.75
C ASN A 80 -19.04 -4.45 10.38
N ILE A 81 -19.40 -3.37 9.67
CA ILE A 81 -19.41 -2.00 10.17
C ILE A 81 -20.85 -1.52 10.23
N ASP A 82 -21.38 -1.36 11.45
CA ASP A 82 -22.75 -0.89 11.68
C ASP A 82 -22.82 0.64 11.64
N ALA A 83 -22.65 1.20 10.44
CA ALA A 83 -22.73 2.63 10.19
C ALA A 83 -23.43 2.91 8.84
N PRO A 84 -24.77 2.81 8.77
CA PRO A 84 -25.52 3.00 7.53
C PRO A 84 -25.29 4.36 6.85
N TRP A 85 -24.97 5.39 7.63
CA TRP A 85 -24.66 6.75 7.16
C TRP A 85 -23.39 6.80 6.28
N LEU A 86 -22.53 5.78 6.30
CA LEU A 86 -21.38 5.68 5.39
C LEU A 86 -21.79 5.64 3.91
N GLN A 87 -23.06 5.37 3.61
CA GLN A 87 -23.60 5.40 2.25
C GLN A 87 -23.41 6.78 1.59
N GLU A 88 -23.49 7.87 2.38
CA GLU A 88 -23.28 9.26 1.93
C GLU A 88 -21.80 9.59 1.68
N HIS A 89 -20.91 8.67 2.02
CA HIS A 89 -19.47 8.82 1.90
C HIS A 89 -18.85 7.88 0.85
N LEU A 90 -19.65 7.11 0.11
CA LEU A 90 -19.13 6.29 -0.99
C LEU A 90 -18.39 7.15 -2.03
N GLY A 91 -17.26 6.65 -2.49
CA GLY A 91 -16.36 7.34 -3.42
C GLY A 91 -15.43 8.38 -2.79
N LYS A 92 -15.70 8.85 -1.55
CA LYS A 92 -14.80 9.77 -0.84
C LYS A 92 -13.56 9.02 -0.35
N PRO A 93 -12.38 9.68 -0.32
CA PRO A 93 -11.18 9.11 0.31
C PRO A 93 -11.46 8.68 1.74
N VAL A 94 -11.04 7.47 2.13
CA VAL A 94 -11.29 6.95 3.48
C VAL A 94 -10.64 7.78 4.59
N SER A 95 -9.59 8.54 4.28
CA SER A 95 -8.99 9.56 5.17
C SER A 95 -9.82 10.83 5.37
N ALA A 96 -10.85 11.05 4.55
CA ALA A 96 -11.76 12.19 4.66
C ALA A 96 -13.13 11.81 5.24
N ILE A 97 -13.35 10.54 5.60
CA ILE A 97 -14.60 10.04 6.18
C ILE A 97 -14.46 10.04 7.71
N PRO A 98 -15.46 10.48 8.49
CA PRO A 98 -15.43 10.38 9.95
C PRO A 98 -15.28 8.92 10.44
N ASP A 99 -14.64 8.71 11.59
CA ASP A 99 -14.52 7.38 12.21
C ASP A 99 -15.90 6.88 12.69
N PRO A 100 -16.41 5.72 12.21
CA PRO A 100 -17.66 5.14 12.68
C PRO A 100 -17.67 4.72 14.14
N TYR A 101 -16.48 4.60 14.77
CA TYR A 101 -16.33 4.24 16.17
C TYR A 101 -16.00 5.44 17.09
N GLY A 102 -15.82 6.63 16.51
CA GLY A 102 -15.64 7.89 17.23
C GLY A 102 -14.35 8.02 18.05
N CYS A 103 -13.35 7.16 17.83
CA CYS A 103 -12.11 7.15 18.62
C CYS A 103 -10.89 7.70 17.87
N CYS A 104 -11.00 7.86 16.56
CA CYS A 104 -9.95 8.37 15.67
C CYS A 104 -10.47 9.55 14.83
N ALA A 105 -9.57 10.29 14.18
CA ALA A 105 -9.93 11.48 13.42
C ALA A 105 -10.66 11.15 12.11
N SER A 106 -10.39 9.97 11.52
CA SER A 106 -11.03 9.49 10.30
C SER A 106 -11.24 7.97 10.33
N TYR A 107 -12.04 7.50 9.38
CA TYR A 107 -12.27 6.08 9.09
C TYR A 107 -10.94 5.35 8.87
N SER A 108 -10.06 5.89 8.03
CA SER A 108 -8.76 5.25 7.80
C SER A 108 -7.85 5.28 9.00
N ASP A 109 -7.89 6.34 9.82
CA ASP A 109 -7.08 6.42 11.04
C ASP A 109 -7.44 5.30 12.02
N HIS A 110 -8.73 4.95 12.12
CA HIS A 110 -9.19 3.81 12.90
C HIS A 110 -8.57 2.50 12.39
N MET A 111 -8.73 2.22 11.09
CA MET A 111 -8.24 0.98 10.49
C MET A 111 -6.72 0.88 10.53
N ASN A 112 -6.01 1.99 10.32
CA ASN A 112 -4.56 2.08 10.40
C ASN A 112 -4.07 1.86 11.83
N LYS A 113 -4.78 2.41 12.84
CA LYS A 113 -4.48 2.17 14.25
C LYS A 113 -4.60 0.69 14.61
N GLU A 114 -5.66 0.01 14.16
CA GLU A 114 -5.81 -1.43 14.36
C GLU A 114 -4.70 -2.23 13.68
N LEU A 115 -4.37 -1.91 12.43
CA LEU A 115 -3.31 -2.61 11.70
C LEU A 115 -1.98 -2.46 12.43
N ARG A 116 -1.63 -1.24 12.84
CA ARG A 116 -0.40 -0.97 13.58
C ARG A 116 -0.35 -1.73 14.89
N ALA A 117 -1.45 -1.77 15.65
CA ALA A 117 -1.51 -2.56 16.87
C ALA A 117 -1.25 -4.05 16.61
N MET A 118 -1.89 -4.64 15.59
CA MET A 118 -1.65 -6.03 15.20
C MET A 118 -0.20 -6.29 14.79
N LEU A 119 0.43 -5.35 14.06
CA LEU A 119 1.81 -5.49 13.62
C LEU A 119 2.79 -5.30 14.78
N ASP A 120 2.54 -4.35 15.68
CA ASP A 120 3.39 -4.09 16.85
C ASP A 120 3.47 -5.33 17.75
N ASP A 121 2.37 -6.09 17.88
CA ASP A 121 2.32 -7.37 18.62
C ASP A 121 3.22 -8.47 18.00
N THR A 122 3.55 -8.38 16.70
CA THR A 122 4.46 -9.33 16.04
C THR A 122 5.93 -9.06 16.33
N GLY A 123 6.27 -7.86 16.79
CA GLY A 123 7.66 -7.39 16.94
C GLY A 123 8.41 -7.19 15.61
N ILE A 124 7.74 -7.27 14.46
CA ILE A 124 8.35 -7.01 13.15
C ILE A 124 8.67 -5.52 13.03
N PRO A 125 9.91 -5.12 12.71
CA PRO A 125 10.22 -3.72 12.44
C PRO A 125 9.66 -3.29 11.08
N TYR A 126 8.89 -2.21 11.06
CA TYR A 126 8.35 -1.62 9.84
C TYR A 126 8.36 -0.09 9.89
N LYS A 127 8.31 0.54 8.72
CA LYS A 127 8.02 1.96 8.54
C LYS A 127 6.61 2.10 7.99
N PHE A 128 5.72 2.71 8.77
CA PHE A 128 4.38 3.06 8.29
C PHE A 128 4.42 4.32 7.42
N VAL A 129 3.65 4.33 6.33
CA VAL A 129 3.48 5.48 5.45
C VAL A 129 2.01 5.61 5.08
N SER A 130 1.43 6.81 5.24
CA SER A 130 0.07 7.14 4.80
C SER A 130 0.12 7.85 3.46
N SER A 131 -0.65 7.37 2.48
CA SER A 131 -0.78 8.03 1.18
C SER A 131 -1.30 9.47 1.34
N SER A 132 -2.30 9.69 2.19
CA SER A 132 -2.95 10.99 2.38
C SER A 132 -1.98 12.02 2.94
N GLU A 133 -1.11 11.60 3.85
CA GLU A 133 -0.01 12.44 4.32
C GLU A 133 0.99 12.76 3.22
N GLU A 134 1.42 11.77 2.43
CA GLU A 134 2.42 11.98 1.36
C GLU A 134 1.88 12.87 0.23
N TYR A 135 0.60 12.74 -0.11
CA TYR A 135 -0.09 13.67 -1.01
C TYR A 135 -0.13 15.08 -0.43
N LYS A 136 -0.52 15.26 0.84
CA LYS A 136 -0.58 16.58 1.51
C LYS A 136 0.79 17.24 1.64
N LYS A 137 1.85 16.46 1.87
CA LYS A 137 3.24 16.94 1.91
C LYS A 137 3.75 17.37 0.53
N GLY A 138 3.09 16.95 -0.55
CA GLY A 138 3.51 17.19 -1.91
C GLY A 138 4.64 16.28 -2.38
N THR A 139 4.87 15.15 -1.69
CA THR A 139 5.92 14.16 -2.03
C THR A 139 5.79 13.70 -3.49
N TYR A 140 4.56 13.58 -3.98
CA TYR A 140 4.28 13.10 -5.34
C TYR A 140 4.15 14.21 -6.39
N ASN A 141 4.24 15.50 -6.04
CA ASN A 141 3.94 16.61 -6.96
C ASN A 141 4.74 16.56 -8.26
N GLN A 142 6.05 16.29 -8.18
CA GLN A 142 6.90 16.20 -9.37
C GLN A 142 6.52 15.03 -10.27
N VAL A 143 6.16 13.89 -9.68
CA VAL A 143 5.76 12.69 -10.42
C VAL A 143 4.37 12.87 -11.03
N LEU A 144 3.45 13.52 -10.33
CA LEU A 144 2.11 13.85 -10.86
C LEU A 144 2.20 14.80 -12.06
N GLN A 145 3.04 15.83 -11.98
CA GLN A 145 3.31 16.72 -13.12
C GLN A 145 3.92 15.96 -14.31
N LEU A 146 4.85 15.03 -14.04
CA LEU A 146 5.42 14.18 -15.07
C LEU A 146 4.36 13.27 -15.70
N ALA A 147 3.49 12.65 -14.89
CA ALA A 147 2.40 11.81 -15.37
C ALA A 147 1.44 12.58 -16.29
N LEU A 148 1.07 13.81 -15.90
CA LEU A 148 0.28 14.71 -16.74
C LEU A 148 1.00 15.05 -18.06
N ALA A 149 2.28 15.39 -18.00
CA ALA A 149 3.09 15.69 -19.18
C ALA A 149 3.28 14.47 -20.11
N ARG A 150 3.15 13.25 -19.59
CA ARG A 150 3.28 11.98 -20.32
C ARG A 150 1.96 11.24 -20.49
N ASN A 151 0.83 11.92 -20.33
CA ASN A 151 -0.50 11.31 -20.33
C ASN A 151 -0.76 10.39 -21.53
N GLU A 152 -0.44 10.84 -22.76
CA GLU A 152 -0.63 10.03 -23.97
C GLU A 152 0.16 8.71 -23.93
N GLN A 153 1.38 8.73 -23.39
CA GLN A 153 2.20 7.53 -23.25
C GLN A 153 1.58 6.55 -22.24
N ILE A 154 1.01 7.07 -21.16
CA ILE A 154 0.29 6.26 -20.17
C ILE A 154 -0.96 5.65 -20.80
N LEU A 155 -1.75 6.43 -21.53
CA LEU A 155 -2.95 5.96 -22.23
C LEU A 155 -2.63 4.84 -23.22
N ASN A 156 -1.56 4.99 -24.02
CA ASN A 156 -1.14 3.98 -24.98
C ASN A 156 -0.74 2.65 -24.34
N VAL A 157 -0.26 2.67 -23.10
CA VAL A 157 0.07 1.46 -22.33
C VAL A 157 -1.18 0.87 -21.66
N ILE A 158 -2.04 1.72 -21.08
CA ILE A 158 -3.14 1.27 -20.22
C ILE A 158 -4.41 0.92 -21.00
N LEU A 159 -4.84 1.75 -21.96
CA LEU A 159 -6.12 1.53 -22.67
C LEU A 159 -6.24 0.14 -23.32
N PRO A 160 -5.17 -0.45 -23.90
CA PRO A 160 -5.25 -1.82 -24.44
C PRO A 160 -5.54 -2.89 -23.38
N THR A 161 -5.18 -2.65 -22.12
CA THR A 161 -5.42 -3.57 -20.99
C THR A 161 -6.84 -3.49 -20.44
N LEU A 162 -7.56 -2.40 -20.75
CA LEU A 162 -8.93 -2.18 -20.30
C LEU A 162 -9.94 -2.82 -21.24
N ARG A 163 -11.09 -3.21 -20.67
CA ARG A 163 -12.26 -3.61 -21.45
C ARG A 163 -12.77 -2.42 -22.29
N PRO A 164 -13.28 -2.63 -23.50
CA PRO A 164 -13.70 -1.55 -24.40
C PRO A 164 -14.60 -0.50 -23.74
N GLU A 165 -15.55 -0.94 -22.91
CA GLU A 165 -16.50 -0.08 -22.19
C GLU A 165 -15.87 0.86 -21.16
N ASN A 166 -14.64 0.59 -20.71
CA ASN A 166 -13.93 1.40 -19.71
C ASN A 166 -12.86 2.30 -20.33
N ARG A 167 -12.78 2.43 -21.67
CA ARG A 167 -11.68 3.16 -22.33
C ARG A 167 -11.95 4.63 -22.56
N GLU A 168 -13.17 4.98 -22.93
CA GLU A 168 -13.51 6.30 -23.48
C GLU A 168 -13.21 7.45 -22.51
N ASP A 169 -13.57 7.27 -21.23
CA ASP A 169 -13.42 8.30 -20.20
C ASP A 169 -12.31 7.98 -19.19
N TRP A 170 -11.41 7.04 -19.52
CA TRP A 170 -10.34 6.69 -18.58
C TRP A 170 -9.26 7.76 -18.54
N PHE A 171 -8.93 8.20 -17.33
CA PHE A 171 -7.87 9.16 -17.08
C PHE A 171 -6.99 8.68 -15.92
N PRO A 172 -5.65 8.81 -16.00
CA PRO A 172 -4.74 8.21 -15.02
C PRO A 172 -4.74 8.87 -13.64
N ILE A 173 -5.44 10.00 -13.47
CA ILE A 173 -5.47 10.79 -12.23
C ILE A 173 -6.91 11.12 -11.88
N MET A 174 -7.39 10.74 -10.71
CA MET A 174 -8.68 11.21 -10.22
C MET A 174 -8.48 12.47 -9.39
N PRO A 175 -9.14 13.60 -9.73
CA PRO A 175 -9.15 14.76 -8.85
C PRO A 175 -9.95 14.43 -7.57
N VAL A 176 -9.40 14.82 -6.43
CA VAL A 176 -9.98 14.65 -5.09
C VAL A 176 -10.45 15.99 -4.57
#